data_AF-A0A097R1G3-F1
#
_entry.id   AF-A0A097R1G3-F1
#
_cell.length_a   1.000
_cell.length_b   1.000
_cell.length_c   1.000
_cell.angle_alpha   90.00
_cell.angle_beta   90.00
_cell.angle_gamma   90.00
#
_symmetry.space_group_name_H-M   'P 1'
#
loop_
_entity.id
_entity.type
_entity.pdbx_description
1 polymer ?
#
loop_
_entity_poly.entity_id
_entity_poly.type
_entity_poly.pdbx_seq_one_letter_code
_entity_poly.pdbx_strand_id
1 'polypeptide(L)'
;MKYYLALSLAAMSLMTVSSSQAAISVRTSIDVQAEISTSVRVYVAGNDVTNGSISLKLNDKNGYMYGVTPAFNFVGNASAVSLSLNTPAGNLLMGDNGDTMQINPAWIRVNGGEVSASYPLNNQVVYPTVQDIPDPSQGVKVQFTSAKRSETYPLGTYSGTYEVIVTPSV
;
A
#
# COMPACT_ATOMS: atom_id res chain seq x y z
N MET A 1 36.67 88.40 60.52
CA MET A 1 35.44 87.86 59.88
C MET A 1 35.66 87.94 58.37
N LYS A 2 35.81 86.83 57.65
CA LYS A 2 34.72 86.00 57.05
C LYS A 2 34.06 86.75 55.86
N TYR A 3 33.95 86.31 54.60
CA TYR A 3 34.27 85.08 53.84
C TYR A 3 34.26 85.42 52.31
N TYR A 4 35.13 84.77 51.51
CA TYR A 4 34.92 83.99 50.24
C TYR A 4 33.98 84.51 49.11
N LEU A 5 34.42 84.52 47.83
CA LEU A 5 34.28 83.43 46.80
C LEU A 5 32.80 83.22 46.42
N ALA A 6 32.31 83.07 45.19
CA ALA A 6 32.86 82.85 43.86
C ALA A 6 31.72 83.06 42.82
N LEU A 7 32.13 83.26 41.57
CA LEU A 7 31.49 82.85 40.32
C LEU A 7 30.19 82.02 40.43
N SER A 8 29.06 82.52 39.90
CA SER A 8 27.88 81.69 39.61
C SER A 8 27.74 81.47 38.10
N LEU A 9 28.12 80.25 37.68
CA LEU A 9 27.86 79.63 36.39
C LEU A 9 26.34 79.35 36.28
N ALA A 10 25.67 79.85 35.24
CA ALA A 10 24.33 79.40 34.87
C ALA A 10 24.44 78.52 33.61
N ALA A 11 24.43 77.20 33.83
CA ALA A 11 24.47 76.20 32.78
C ALA A 11 23.09 76.08 32.10
N MET A 12 23.06 76.31 30.79
CA MET A 12 21.89 76.13 29.94
C MET A 12 21.75 74.65 29.61
N SER A 13 20.73 74.00 30.16
CA SER A 13 20.41 72.59 29.95
C SER A 13 19.87 72.36 28.53
N LEU A 14 20.70 71.79 27.65
CA LEU A 14 20.22 71.17 26.41
C LEU A 14 19.36 69.95 26.77
N MET A 15 18.05 70.06 26.57
CA MET A 15 17.18 68.89 26.53
C MET A 15 17.45 68.13 25.23
N THR A 16 18.31 67.10 25.32
CA THR A 16 18.40 66.09 24.28
C THR A 16 17.09 65.31 24.28
N VAL A 17 16.23 65.56 23.30
CA VAL A 17 15.07 64.71 23.04
C VAL A 17 15.62 63.38 22.52
N SER A 18 15.71 62.39 23.39
CA SER A 18 16.04 61.03 23.01
C SER A 18 14.88 60.51 22.17
N SER A 19 14.96 60.62 20.84
CA SER A 19 14.04 59.89 19.96
C SER A 19 14.39 58.41 20.06
N SER A 20 13.85 57.73 21.08
CA SER A 20 13.79 56.28 21.12
C SER A 20 12.82 55.83 20.03
N GLN A 21 13.35 55.68 18.82
CA GLN A 21 12.62 55.03 17.74
C GLN A 21 12.70 53.53 18.01
N ALA A 22 11.78 53.03 18.82
CA ALA A 22 11.64 51.60 19.04
C ALA A 22 11.27 50.95 17.69
N ALA A 23 12.18 50.16 17.14
CA ALA A 23 11.92 49.41 15.93
C ALA A 23 10.72 48.47 16.16
N ILE A 24 9.64 48.66 15.40
CA ILE A 24 8.44 47.82 15.50
C ILE A 24 8.73 46.52 14.74
N SER A 25 8.71 45.39 15.43
CA SER A 25 8.88 44.09 14.78
C SER A 25 7.69 43.80 13.87
N VAL A 26 7.96 43.48 12.61
CA VAL A 26 6.95 43.05 11.64
C VAL A 26 6.95 41.52 11.61
N ARG A 27 5.78 40.91 11.76
CA ARG A 27 5.61 39.44 11.74
C ARG A 27 4.80 39.05 10.52
N THR A 28 5.27 38.01 9.83
CA THR A 28 4.50 37.29 8.81
C THR A 28 4.31 35.87 9.30
N SER A 29 3.08 35.38 9.33
CA SER A 29 2.77 33.97 9.57
C SER A 29 2.69 33.24 8.24
N ILE A 30 3.21 32.02 8.20
CA ILE A 30 3.10 31.11 7.05
C ILE A 30 2.34 29.89 7.54
N ASP A 31 1.12 29.71 7.03
CA ASP A 31 0.34 28.52 7.29
C ASP A 31 0.70 27.46 6.24
N VAL A 32 1.16 26.30 6.72
CA VAL A 32 1.58 25.18 5.87
C VAL A 32 0.66 24.00 6.14
N GLN A 33 0.04 23.47 5.09
CA GLN A 33 -0.82 22.29 5.14
C GLN A 33 -0.35 21.23 4.15
N ALA A 34 -0.51 19.95 4.52
CA ALA A 34 -0.33 18.82 3.63
C ALA A 34 -1.47 17.81 3.86
N GLU A 35 -1.94 17.18 2.78
CA GLU A 35 -2.91 16.08 2.80
C GLU A 35 -2.22 14.80 2.33
N ILE A 36 -2.42 13.71 3.06
CA ILE A 36 -1.90 12.38 2.72
C ILE A 36 -3.09 11.43 2.63
N SER A 37 -3.29 10.83 1.46
CA SER A 37 -4.31 9.80 1.24
C SER A 37 -3.73 8.40 1.46
N THR A 38 -4.58 7.46 1.85
CA THR A 38 -4.23 6.03 1.93
C THR A 38 -3.97 5.46 0.54
N SER A 39 -2.89 4.71 0.38
CA SER A 39 -2.44 4.11 -0.87
C SER A 39 -1.81 2.75 -0.60
N VAL A 40 -2.08 1.80 -1.50
CA VAL A 40 -1.45 0.48 -1.53
C VAL A 40 -1.14 0.11 -2.97
N ARG A 41 0.04 -0.46 -3.17
CA ARG A 41 0.49 -1.11 -4.40
C ARG A 41 0.63 -2.61 -4.18
N VAL A 42 0.34 -3.38 -5.22
CA VAL A 42 0.45 -4.84 -5.22
C VAL A 42 1.70 -5.24 -5.98
N TYR A 43 2.58 -5.98 -5.33
CA TYR A 43 3.81 -6.51 -5.91
C TYR A 43 3.75 -8.03 -6.00
N VAL A 44 4.12 -8.58 -7.15
CA VAL A 44 4.22 -10.03 -7.37
C VAL A 44 5.58 -10.32 -7.99
N ALA A 45 6.36 -11.19 -7.33
CA ALA A 45 7.74 -11.52 -7.72
C ALA A 45 8.60 -10.26 -7.97
N GLY A 46 8.44 -9.23 -7.13
CA GLY A 46 9.20 -7.97 -7.20
C GLY A 46 8.70 -6.94 -8.21
N ASN A 47 7.68 -7.25 -9.02
CA ASN A 47 7.12 -6.33 -10.01
C ASN A 47 5.83 -5.69 -9.47
N ASP A 48 5.66 -4.38 -9.68
CA ASP A 48 4.39 -3.69 -9.42
C ASP A 48 3.35 -4.16 -10.44
N VAL A 49 2.27 -4.79 -9.95
CA VAL A 49 1.15 -5.31 -10.74
C VAL A 49 -0.16 -4.64 -10.34
N THR A 50 -0.10 -3.47 -9.70
CA THR A 50 -1.29 -2.70 -9.32
C THR A 50 -2.13 -2.38 -10.56
N ASN A 51 -3.39 -2.83 -10.58
CA ASN A 51 -4.28 -2.76 -11.75
C ASN A 51 -3.73 -3.44 -13.03
N GLY A 52 -2.71 -4.27 -12.88
CA GLY A 52 -2.12 -5.08 -13.93
C GLY A 52 -2.56 -6.53 -13.85
N SER A 53 -1.87 -7.39 -14.58
CA SER A 53 -2.15 -8.82 -14.64
C SER A 53 -0.90 -9.66 -14.51
N ILE A 54 -1.05 -10.87 -13.96
CA ILE A 54 -0.03 -11.91 -13.99
C ILE A 54 -0.57 -13.11 -14.78
N SER A 55 0.31 -13.82 -15.48
CA SER A 55 -0.04 -15.07 -16.15
C SER A 55 0.33 -16.27 -15.28
N LEU A 56 -0.60 -17.19 -15.10
CA LEU A 56 -0.37 -18.44 -14.40
C LEU A 56 -0.68 -19.62 -15.32
N LYS A 57 0.27 -20.53 -15.49
CA LYS A 57 0.05 -21.80 -16.18
C LYS A 57 -0.30 -22.89 -15.16
N LEU A 58 -1.43 -23.56 -15.37
CA LEU A 58 -1.77 -24.78 -14.64
C LEU A 58 -1.07 -25.97 -15.30
N ASN A 59 -0.55 -26.88 -14.48
CA ASN A 59 0.08 -28.12 -14.93
C ASN A 59 -0.61 -29.32 -14.27
N ASP A 60 -0.54 -30.49 -14.89
CA ASP A 60 -1.03 -31.71 -14.24
C ASP A 60 -0.21 -31.99 -12.98
N LYS A 61 -0.90 -32.15 -11.86
CA LYS A 61 -0.34 -32.62 -10.60
C LYS A 61 -1.30 -33.63 -10.00
N ASN A 62 -0.87 -34.88 -9.90
CA ASN A 62 -1.66 -35.99 -9.37
C ASN A 62 -3.01 -36.17 -10.11
N GLY A 63 -3.02 -35.92 -11.42
CA GLY A 63 -4.22 -36.06 -12.26
C GLY A 63 -5.19 -34.89 -12.15
N TYR A 64 -4.81 -33.74 -11.58
CA TYR A 64 -5.61 -32.51 -11.57
C TYR A 64 -4.80 -31.36 -12.18
N MET A 65 -5.47 -30.44 -12.87
CA MET A 65 -4.81 -29.21 -13.32
C MET A 65 -4.59 -28.31 -12.12
N TYR A 66 -3.34 -27.96 -11.86
CA TYR A 66 -2.90 -27.32 -10.63
C TYR A 66 -1.92 -26.18 -10.90
N GLY A 67 -2.04 -25.10 -10.13
CA GLY A 67 -1.09 -24.00 -10.15
C GLY A 67 -1.22 -23.12 -8.92
N VAL A 68 -0.14 -22.42 -8.57
CA VAL A 68 -0.09 -21.48 -7.45
C VAL A 68 0.56 -20.20 -7.93
N THR A 69 -0.04 -19.06 -7.61
CA THR A 69 0.54 -17.75 -7.92
C THR A 69 1.84 -17.54 -7.14
N PRO A 70 2.75 -16.68 -7.61
CA PRO A 70 3.76 -16.12 -6.71
C PRO A 70 3.07 -15.34 -5.57
N ALA A 71 3.85 -15.03 -4.53
CA ALA A 71 3.34 -14.28 -3.38
C ALA A 71 2.89 -12.86 -3.77
N PHE A 72 1.73 -12.46 -3.25
CA PHE A 72 1.29 -11.07 -3.26
C PHE A 72 1.91 -10.35 -2.06
N ASN A 73 2.60 -9.25 -2.34
CA ASN A 73 3.14 -8.33 -1.35
C ASN A 73 2.46 -6.97 -1.50
N PHE A 74 2.23 -6.28 -0.39
CA PHE A 74 1.52 -5.00 -0.38
C PHE A 74 2.45 -3.91 0.14
N VAL A 75 2.56 -2.82 -0.61
CA VAL A 75 3.44 -1.69 -0.26
C VAL A 75 2.65 -0.40 -0.24
N GLY A 76 2.75 0.38 0.84
CA GLY A 76 1.99 1.60 0.99
C GLY A 76 1.95 2.14 2.42
N ASN A 77 1.00 3.05 2.68
CA ASN A 77 0.81 3.71 3.98
C ASN A 77 -0.48 3.27 4.71
N ALA A 78 -1.17 2.25 4.21
CA ALA A 78 -2.29 1.61 4.90
C ALA A 78 -1.81 0.81 6.11
N SER A 79 -2.63 0.66 7.15
CA SER A 79 -2.29 -0.15 8.33
C SER A 79 -2.31 -1.65 8.01
N ALA A 80 -3.25 -2.07 7.16
CA ALA A 80 -3.34 -3.42 6.63
C ALA A 80 -4.18 -3.43 5.33
N VAL A 81 -4.31 -4.61 4.70
CA VAL A 81 -5.28 -4.84 3.63
C VAL A 81 -6.16 -6.05 3.89
N SER A 82 -7.36 -6.00 3.32
CA SER A 82 -8.24 -7.15 3.15
C SER A 82 -8.25 -7.59 1.68
N LEU A 83 -8.34 -8.90 1.45
CA LEU A 83 -8.29 -9.52 0.14
C LEU A 83 -9.58 -10.28 -0.12
N SER A 84 -10.13 -10.11 -1.31
CA SER A 84 -11.18 -10.98 -1.85
C SER A 84 -10.83 -11.38 -3.28
N LEU A 85 -11.35 -12.52 -3.72
CA LEU A 85 -11.13 -13.03 -5.07
C LEU A 85 -12.43 -12.91 -5.85
N ASN A 86 -12.44 -12.05 -6.86
CA ASN A 86 -13.48 -12.06 -7.88
C ASN A 86 -13.14 -13.17 -8.89
N THR A 87 -14.13 -14.00 -9.21
CA THR A 87 -13.94 -15.18 -10.04
C THR A 87 -14.80 -15.10 -11.30
N PRO A 88 -14.40 -15.77 -12.41
CA PRO A 88 -15.28 -15.96 -13.55
C PRO A 88 -16.59 -16.63 -13.12
N ALA A 89 -17.65 -16.42 -13.90
CA ALA A 89 -18.95 -17.04 -13.64
C ALA A 89 -18.81 -18.57 -13.40
N GLY A 90 -19.27 -19.03 -12.24
CA GLY A 90 -19.21 -20.45 -11.84
C GLY A 90 -17.80 -20.99 -11.55
N ASN A 91 -16.78 -20.14 -11.41
CA ASN A 91 -15.37 -20.53 -11.30
C ASN A 91 -14.89 -21.37 -12.50
N LEU A 92 -15.34 -21.01 -13.70
CA LEU A 92 -15.05 -21.77 -14.92
C LEU A 92 -13.93 -21.10 -15.73
N LEU A 93 -12.97 -21.91 -16.20
CA LEU A 93 -12.18 -21.57 -17.36
C LEU A 93 -12.93 -21.99 -18.62
N MET A 94 -12.90 -21.15 -19.65
CA MET A 94 -13.49 -21.41 -20.96
C MET A 94 -12.46 -22.03 -21.88
N GLY A 95 -12.82 -23.17 -22.49
CA GLY A 95 -12.05 -23.86 -23.50
C GLY A 95 -12.27 -23.27 -24.89
N ASP A 96 -11.28 -23.37 -25.77
CA ASP A 96 -11.37 -22.88 -27.16
C ASP A 96 -12.56 -23.47 -27.95
N ASN A 97 -13.01 -24.67 -27.58
CA ASN A 97 -14.13 -25.39 -28.22
C ASN A 97 -15.48 -25.19 -27.51
N GLY A 98 -15.57 -24.28 -26.53
CA GLY A 98 -16.78 -24.06 -25.72
C GLY A 98 -16.93 -25.00 -24.51
N ASP A 99 -15.97 -25.90 -24.31
CA ASP A 99 -15.89 -26.73 -23.10
C ASP A 99 -15.56 -25.88 -21.87
N THR A 100 -15.92 -26.35 -20.67
CA THR A 100 -15.64 -25.61 -19.42
C THR A 100 -14.85 -26.45 -18.43
N MET A 101 -13.88 -25.82 -17.77
CA MET A 101 -13.12 -26.42 -16.68
C MET A 101 -13.42 -25.68 -15.37
N GLN A 102 -14.16 -26.32 -14.47
CA GLN A 102 -14.38 -25.79 -13.14
C GLN A 102 -13.11 -25.84 -12.29
N ILE A 103 -12.82 -24.74 -11.61
CA ILE A 103 -11.67 -24.55 -10.75
C ILE A 103 -12.14 -24.30 -9.32
N ASN A 104 -11.40 -24.88 -8.36
CA ASN A 104 -11.55 -24.66 -6.94
C ASN A 104 -10.38 -23.80 -6.45
N PRO A 105 -10.54 -22.47 -6.39
CA PRO A 105 -9.50 -21.60 -5.89
C PRO A 105 -9.44 -21.63 -4.35
N ALA A 106 -8.22 -21.56 -3.81
CA ALA A 106 -7.95 -21.45 -2.39
C ALA A 106 -6.88 -20.39 -2.11
N TRP A 107 -7.03 -19.63 -1.03
CA TRP A 107 -5.95 -18.83 -0.50
C TRP A 107 -4.95 -19.73 0.23
N ILE A 108 -3.67 -19.53 -0.04
CA ILE A 108 -2.58 -20.01 0.82
C ILE A 108 -2.13 -18.82 1.64
N ARG A 109 -2.31 -18.90 2.96
CA ARG A 109 -1.86 -17.88 3.92
C ARG A 109 -0.34 -17.94 4.09
N VAL A 110 0.24 -16.87 4.66
CA VAL A 110 1.69 -16.78 4.93
C VAL A 110 2.20 -17.95 5.80
N ASN A 111 1.37 -18.47 6.69
CA ASN A 111 1.71 -19.64 7.53
C ASN A 111 1.55 -21.00 6.82
N GLY A 112 1.25 -21.01 5.51
CA GLY A 112 0.99 -22.22 4.72
C GLY A 112 -0.42 -22.79 4.86
N GLY A 113 -1.26 -22.22 5.73
CA GLY A 113 -2.64 -22.68 5.92
C GLY A 113 -3.53 -22.33 4.73
N GLU A 114 -4.30 -23.30 4.24
CA GLU A 114 -5.23 -23.12 3.12
C GLU A 114 -6.64 -22.77 3.59
N VAL A 115 -7.35 -21.95 2.81
CA VAL A 115 -8.79 -21.69 2.97
C VAL A 115 -9.41 -21.47 1.60
N SER A 116 -10.67 -21.83 1.42
CA SER A 116 -11.40 -21.53 0.18
C SER A 116 -11.30 -20.04 -0.17
N ALA A 117 -11.11 -19.72 -1.45
CA ALA A 117 -10.96 -18.32 -1.89
C ALA A 117 -12.28 -17.52 -1.81
N SER A 118 -13.41 -18.20 -1.55
CA SER A 118 -14.68 -17.54 -1.23
C SER A 118 -14.67 -16.82 0.12
N TYR A 119 -13.73 -17.15 1.02
CA TYR A 119 -13.54 -16.43 2.28
C TYR A 119 -12.55 -15.29 2.09
N PRO A 120 -12.89 -14.05 2.49
CA PRO A 120 -11.94 -12.96 2.46
C PRO A 120 -10.81 -13.19 3.47
N LEU A 121 -9.61 -12.72 3.14
CA LEU A 121 -8.51 -12.62 4.09
C LEU A 121 -8.43 -11.19 4.61
N ASN A 122 -8.29 -11.02 5.91
CA ASN A 122 -8.23 -9.69 6.54
C ASN A 122 -6.87 -9.49 7.21
N ASN A 123 -6.51 -8.24 7.49
CA ASN A 123 -5.30 -7.87 8.25
C ASN A 123 -3.99 -8.39 7.61
N GLN A 124 -3.89 -8.35 6.28
CA GLN A 124 -2.63 -8.67 5.61
C GLN A 124 -1.66 -7.49 5.74
N VAL A 125 -0.39 -7.81 5.96
CA VAL A 125 0.67 -6.85 6.22
C VAL A 125 0.90 -5.94 5.01
N VAL A 126 1.09 -4.65 5.28
CA VAL A 126 1.52 -3.65 4.30
C VAL A 126 2.91 -3.16 4.73
N TYR A 127 3.84 -3.15 3.78
CA TYR A 127 5.20 -2.69 3.99
C TYR A 127 5.33 -1.22 3.54
N PRO A 128 6.12 -0.36 4.21
CA PRO A 128 6.30 1.02 3.77
C PRO A 128 6.94 1.12 2.39
N THR A 129 7.94 0.27 2.12
CA THR A 129 8.67 0.20 0.86
C THR A 129 8.89 -1.24 0.41
N VAL A 130 9.30 -1.44 -0.85
CA VAL A 130 9.66 -2.77 -1.37
C VAL A 130 10.87 -3.36 -0.65
N GLN A 131 11.80 -2.51 -0.19
CA GLN A 131 13.00 -2.92 0.56
C GLN A 131 12.67 -3.45 1.96
N ASP A 132 11.52 -3.07 2.51
CA ASP A 132 11.08 -3.51 3.83
C ASP A 132 10.44 -4.91 3.80
N ILE A 133 10.22 -5.49 2.61
CA ILE A 133 9.70 -6.85 2.45
C ILE A 133 10.81 -7.85 2.83
N PRO A 134 10.67 -8.63 3.92
CA PRO A 134 11.75 -9.51 4.39
C PRO A 134 12.10 -10.64 3.40
N ASP A 135 11.08 -11.22 2.77
CA ASP A 135 11.22 -12.23 1.72
C ASP A 135 10.10 -12.05 0.70
N PRO A 136 10.38 -11.57 -0.52
CA PRO A 136 9.37 -11.37 -1.57
C PRO A 136 8.66 -12.65 -2.03
N SER A 137 9.17 -13.84 -1.69
CA SER A 137 8.55 -15.13 -1.97
C SER A 137 7.55 -15.59 -0.89
N GLN A 138 7.57 -14.91 0.26
CA GLN A 138 6.62 -15.09 1.37
C GLN A 138 5.50 -14.06 1.23
N GLY A 139 4.28 -14.50 1.47
CA GLY A 139 3.08 -13.70 1.28
C GLY A 139 1.88 -14.57 0.97
N VAL A 140 0.72 -13.95 0.85
CA VAL A 140 -0.50 -14.67 0.44
C VAL A 140 -0.34 -15.13 -1.00
N LYS A 141 -0.84 -16.32 -1.32
CA LYS A 141 -0.89 -16.87 -2.68
C LYS A 141 -2.30 -17.35 -2.99
N VAL A 142 -2.62 -17.51 -4.26
CA VAL A 142 -3.83 -18.23 -4.70
C VAL A 142 -3.41 -19.54 -5.34
N GLN A 143 -3.97 -20.62 -4.84
CA GLN A 143 -3.92 -21.94 -5.44
C GLN A 143 -5.15 -22.15 -6.31
N PHE A 144 -4.96 -22.75 -7.48
CA PHE A 144 -6.01 -23.17 -8.39
C PHE A 144 -5.90 -24.67 -8.61
N THR A 145 -7.03 -25.37 -8.52
CA THR A 145 -7.09 -26.82 -8.78
C THR A 145 -8.36 -27.14 -9.55
N SER A 146 -8.28 -27.94 -10.61
CA SER A 146 -9.48 -28.39 -11.33
C SER A 146 -10.40 -29.21 -10.43
N ALA A 147 -11.71 -29.08 -10.62
CA ALA A 147 -12.70 -29.83 -9.83
C ALA A 147 -12.75 -31.33 -10.18
N LYS A 148 -12.33 -31.70 -11.39
CA LYS A 148 -12.25 -33.07 -11.88
C LYS A 148 -10.82 -33.38 -12.31
N ARG A 149 -10.57 -34.66 -12.60
CA ARG A 149 -9.28 -35.11 -13.11
C ARG A 149 -9.00 -34.55 -14.50
N SER A 150 -7.75 -34.22 -14.79
CA SER A 150 -7.26 -33.68 -16.06
C SER A 150 -7.70 -34.51 -17.27
N GLU A 151 -7.63 -35.84 -17.15
CA GLU A 151 -8.03 -36.83 -18.16
C GLU A 151 -9.52 -36.79 -18.55
N THR A 152 -10.36 -36.09 -17.77
CA THR A 152 -11.80 -35.96 -18.04
C THR A 152 -12.15 -34.71 -18.85
N TYR A 153 -11.20 -33.79 -19.04
CA TYR A 153 -11.40 -32.59 -19.84
C TYR A 153 -10.96 -32.83 -21.28
N PRO A 154 -11.73 -32.37 -22.28
CA PRO A 154 -11.30 -32.38 -23.67
C PRO A 154 -9.96 -31.65 -23.87
N LEU A 155 -9.16 -32.12 -24.82
CA LEU A 155 -7.90 -31.48 -25.19
C LEU A 155 -8.17 -30.08 -25.74
N GLY A 156 -7.40 -29.09 -25.28
CA GLY A 156 -7.51 -27.71 -25.72
C GLY A 156 -6.87 -26.75 -24.72
N THR A 157 -6.93 -25.45 -25.04
CA THR A 157 -6.55 -24.39 -24.10
C THR A 157 -7.79 -23.97 -23.32
N TYR A 158 -7.63 -23.79 -22.01
CA TYR A 158 -8.66 -23.23 -21.14
C TYR A 158 -8.14 -21.94 -20.52
N SER A 159 -8.96 -20.89 -20.51
CA SER A 159 -8.57 -19.58 -19.97
C SER A 159 -9.69 -18.90 -19.21
N GLY A 160 -9.32 -17.98 -18.32
CA GLY A 160 -10.24 -17.22 -17.49
C GLY A 160 -9.46 -16.24 -16.63
N THR A 161 -10.10 -15.14 -16.25
CA THR A 161 -9.47 -14.07 -15.47
C THR A 161 -10.02 -14.08 -14.05
N TYR A 162 -9.11 -14.12 -13.08
CA TYR A 162 -9.42 -13.96 -11.66
C TYR A 162 -8.85 -12.63 -11.19
N GLU A 163 -9.60 -11.90 -10.38
CA GLU A 163 -9.17 -10.59 -9.90
C GLU A 163 -9.02 -10.62 -8.38
N VAL A 164 -7.83 -10.29 -7.89
CA VAL A 164 -7.60 -10.07 -6.46
C VAL A 164 -7.97 -8.64 -6.14
N ILE A 165 -9.06 -8.46 -5.39
CA ILE A 165 -9.49 -7.14 -4.91
C ILE A 165 -8.80 -6.88 -3.58
N VAL A 166 -8.06 -5.77 -3.52
CA VAL A 166 -7.31 -5.34 -2.34
C VAL A 166 -7.99 -4.10 -1.75
N THR A 167 -8.45 -4.21 -0.52
CA THR A 167 -9.11 -3.11 0.21
C THR A 167 -8.21 -2.66 1.36
N PRO A 168 -7.63 -1.44 1.30
CA PRO A 168 -6.82 -0.92 2.40
C PRO A 168 -7.68 -0.54 3.62
N SER A 169 -7.12 -0.74 4.81
CA SER A 169 -7.63 -0.20 6.07
C SER A 169 -6.72 0.89 6.60
N VAL A 170 -7.30 1.83 7.34
CA VAL A 170 -6.60 2.88 8.11
C VAL A 170 -6.70 2.54 9.58
#